data_AF-A0A7V1AJ54-F1
#
_entry.id   AF-A0A7V1AJ54-F1
#
_cell.length_a   1.000
_cell.length_b   1.000
_cell.length_c   1.000
_cell.angle_alpha   90.00
_cell.angle_beta   90.00
_cell.angle_gamma   90.00
#
_symmetry.space_group_name_H-M   'P 1'
#
loop_
_entity.id
_entity.type
_entity.pdbx_description
1 polymer ?
#
loop_
_entity_poly.entity_id
_entity_poly.type
_entity_poly.pdbx_seq_one_letter_code
_entity_poly.pdbx_strand_id
1 'polypeptide(L)'
;MNDTSLKHGKRIEENIVSSLRLAGFYLRTGGDLDHNHKIDFAIHINKQLVGVQCSLKKNAVKARAAKICALDVVPRFIYLHVGVGFFTDYKKEYGSELYRIFNWIIGKYSRHQALMLSICRRGLRVDVI
;
A
#
# COMPACT_ATOMS: atom_id res chain seq x y z
N MET A 1 -25.79 0.00 -8.59
CA MET A 1 -25.14 1.08 -7.83
C MET A 1 -23.65 0.79 -7.50
N ASN A 2 -22.83 0.29 -8.44
CA ASN A 2 -21.45 -0.16 -8.10
C ASN A 2 -20.32 0.56 -8.85
N ASP A 3 -20.61 1.31 -9.91
CA ASP A 3 -19.58 1.78 -10.85
C ASP A 3 -18.78 3.00 -10.33
N THR A 4 -19.43 3.89 -9.57
CA THR A 4 -18.78 5.09 -8.99
C THR A 4 -17.79 4.75 -7.88
N SER A 5 -18.05 3.70 -7.09
CA SER A 5 -17.17 3.29 -5.98
C SER A 5 -15.89 2.61 -6.45
N LEU A 6 -15.98 1.81 -7.52
CA LEU A 6 -14.85 1.19 -8.21
C LEU A 6 -13.95 2.25 -8.86
N LYS A 7 -14.56 3.25 -9.53
CA LYS A 7 -13.84 4.41 -10.09
C LYS A 7 -13.13 5.23 -9.00
N HIS A 8 -13.74 5.38 -7.83
CA HIS A 8 -13.13 6.11 -6.72
C HIS A 8 -11.94 5.35 -6.12
N GLY A 9 -12.08 4.06 -5.84
CA GLY A 9 -10.99 3.23 -5.30
C GLY A 9 -9.76 3.22 -6.19
N LYS A 10 -9.96 3.02 -7.50
CA LYS A 10 -8.87 3.04 -8.48
C LYS A 10 -8.18 4.42 -8.55
N ARG A 11 -8.94 5.51 -8.49
CA ARG A 11 -8.37 6.87 -8.49
C ARG A 11 -7.49 7.14 -7.26
N ILE A 12 -7.89 6.63 -6.09
CA ILE A 12 -7.07 6.77 -4.87
C ILE A 12 -5.75 6.00 -5.00
N GLU A 13 -5.79 4.79 -5.54
CA GLU A 13 -4.58 3.99 -5.83
C GLU A 13 -3.65 4.72 -6.81
N GLU A 14 -4.20 5.24 -7.92
CA GLU A 14 -3.46 6.04 -8.90
C GLU A 14 -2.83 7.29 -8.25
N ASN A 15 -3.55 7.96 -7.35
CA ASN A 15 -3.04 9.13 -6.63
C ASN A 15 -1.90 8.77 -5.67
N ILE A 16 -1.99 7.64 -4.96
CA ILE A 16 -0.90 7.13 -4.10
C ILE A 16 0.35 6.87 -4.92
N VAL A 17 0.21 6.12 -6.02
CA VAL A 17 1.30 5.80 -6.95
C VAL A 17 1.92 7.08 -7.51
N SER A 18 1.08 8.03 -7.95
CA SER A 18 1.52 9.31 -8.52
C SER A 18 2.25 10.17 -7.48
N SER A 19 1.74 10.24 -6.24
CA SER A 19 2.39 10.91 -5.12
C SER A 19 3.78 10.37 -4.84
N LEU A 20 3.93 9.04 -4.78
CA LEU A 20 5.21 8.38 -4.55
C LEU A 20 6.20 8.62 -5.70
N ARG A 21 5.74 8.55 -6.96
CA ARG A 21 6.57 8.88 -8.14
C ARG A 21 7.04 10.32 -8.12
N LEU A 22 6.15 11.27 -7.80
CA LEU A 22 6.50 12.70 -7.68
C LEU A 22 7.50 12.97 -6.56
N ALA A 23 7.49 12.15 -5.51
CA ALA A 23 8.49 12.19 -4.45
C ALA A 23 9.84 11.57 -4.85
N GLY A 24 9.95 11.03 -6.07
CA GLY A 24 11.19 10.47 -6.62
C GLY A 24 11.37 8.97 -6.34
N PHE A 25 10.34 8.27 -5.85
CA PHE A 25 10.43 6.84 -5.58
C PHE A 25 10.04 6.01 -6.80
N TYR A 26 10.88 5.02 -7.10
CA TYR A 26 10.61 4.05 -8.16
C TYR A 26 9.64 2.97 -7.68
N LEU A 27 8.60 2.72 -8.48
CA LEU A 27 7.53 1.75 -8.20
C LEU A 27 7.39 0.78 -9.36
N ARG A 28 7.14 -0.49 -9.05
CA ARG A 28 6.59 -1.47 -10.01
C ARG A 28 5.08 -1.51 -9.85
N THR A 29 4.33 -1.48 -10.95
CA THR A 29 2.86 -1.44 -10.99
C THR A 29 2.36 -2.35 -12.11
N GLY A 30 1.18 -2.95 -12.00
CA GLY A 30 0.57 -3.67 -13.13
C GLY A 30 1.44 -4.80 -13.68
N GLY A 31 1.47 -5.03 -15.00
CA GLY A 31 2.07 -6.20 -15.68
C GLY A 31 3.52 -6.58 -15.35
N ASP A 32 4.25 -5.76 -14.60
CA ASP A 32 5.57 -6.07 -14.01
C ASP A 32 5.48 -6.87 -12.68
N LEU A 33 4.29 -6.95 -12.10
CA LEU A 33 3.91 -7.72 -10.91
C LEU A 33 3.04 -8.88 -11.39
N ASP A 34 3.73 -9.87 -11.96
CA ASP A 34 3.25 -11.17 -12.46
C ASP A 34 1.85 -11.57 -11.99
N HIS A 35 0.83 -11.60 -12.88
CA HIS A 35 -0.60 -11.98 -12.74
C HIS A 35 -1.34 -11.79 -11.38
N ASN A 36 -0.75 -11.11 -10.41
CA ASN A 36 -1.13 -11.19 -9.01
C ASN A 36 -1.90 -9.93 -8.65
N HIS A 37 -3.19 -9.96 -8.94
CA HIS A 37 -4.17 -8.91 -8.61
C HIS A 37 -4.32 -8.60 -7.11
N LYS A 38 -3.40 -9.08 -6.26
CA LYS A 38 -3.32 -8.82 -4.82
C LYS A 38 -2.29 -7.77 -4.45
N ILE A 39 -1.34 -7.44 -5.34
CA ILE A 39 -0.38 -6.35 -5.14
C ILE A 39 -0.74 -5.25 -6.14
N ASP A 40 -1.02 -4.04 -5.64
CA ASP A 40 -1.35 -2.90 -6.50
C ASP A 40 -0.06 -2.23 -7.00
N PHE A 41 0.95 -2.13 -6.12
CA PHE A 41 2.30 -1.73 -6.48
C PHE A 41 3.35 -2.33 -5.56
N ALA A 42 4.61 -2.39 -6.02
CA ALA A 42 5.76 -2.73 -5.20
C ALA A 42 6.80 -1.62 -5.22
N ILE A 43 7.46 -1.43 -4.07
CA ILE A 43 8.41 -0.34 -3.83
C ILE A 43 9.61 -0.88 -3.06
N HIS A 44 10.81 -0.38 -3.37
CA HIS A 44 12.00 -0.72 -2.59
C HIS A 44 12.10 0.15 -1.35
N ILE A 45 12.19 -0.50 -0.18
CA ILE A 45 12.35 0.15 1.13
C ILE A 45 13.44 -0.60 1.88
N ASN A 46 14.50 0.10 2.32
CA ASN A 46 15.65 -0.52 2.99
C ASN A 46 16.25 -1.72 2.23
N LYS A 47 16.40 -1.60 0.91
CA LYS A 47 16.87 -2.66 0.00
C LYS A 47 15.95 -3.89 -0.11
N GLN A 48 14.76 -3.85 0.51
CA GLN A 48 13.75 -4.89 0.40
C GLN A 48 12.67 -4.47 -0.58
N LEU A 49 12.24 -5.38 -1.45
CA LEU A 49 11.05 -5.17 -2.26
C LEU A 49 9.81 -5.38 -1.38
N VAL A 50 8.98 -4.35 -1.27
CA VAL A 50 7.76 -4.37 -0.47
C VAL A 50 6.56 -4.28 -1.40
N GLY A 51 5.73 -5.31 -1.42
CA GLY A 51 4.44 -5.29 -2.12
C GLY A 51 3.39 -4.61 -1.26
N VAL A 52 2.59 -3.75 -1.87
CA VAL A 52 1.52 -3.00 -1.21
C VAL A 52 0.19 -3.30 -1.88
N GLN A 53 -0.80 -3.64 -1.07
CA GLN A 53 -2.20 -3.67 -1.49
C GLN A 53 -2.95 -2.53 -0.81
N CYS A 54 -3.57 -1.67 -1.60
CA CYS A 54 -4.42 -0.58 -1.17
C CYS A 54 -5.87 -1.04 -0.99
N SER A 55 -6.53 -0.47 0.02
CA SER A 55 -7.97 -0.63 0.20
C SER A 55 -8.57 0.57 0.93
N LEU A 56 -9.73 1.01 0.47
CA LEU A 56 -10.56 1.98 1.19
C LEU A 56 -11.35 1.36 2.35
N LYS A 57 -11.39 0.03 2.43
CA LYS A 57 -12.07 -0.72 3.50
C LYS A 57 -11.07 -1.57 4.27
N LYS A 58 -11.04 -1.40 5.59
CA LYS A 58 -10.28 -2.30 6.48
C LYS A 58 -10.94 -3.68 6.47
N ASN A 59 -10.23 -4.70 6.00
CA ASN A 59 -10.74 -6.08 5.94
C ASN A 59 -9.59 -7.06 6.22
N ALA A 60 -9.59 -7.64 7.42
CA ALA A 60 -8.54 -8.55 7.86
C ALA A 60 -8.53 -9.88 7.07
N VAL A 61 -9.69 -10.37 6.64
CA VAL A 61 -9.80 -11.59 5.82
C VAL A 61 -9.17 -11.36 4.46
N LYS A 62 -9.50 -10.25 3.79
CA LYS A 62 -8.89 -9.86 2.51
C LYS A 62 -7.38 -9.66 2.66
N ALA A 63 -6.94 -9.00 3.73
CA ALA A 63 -5.54 -8.76 4.02
C ALA A 63 -4.74 -10.08 4.17
N ARG A 64 -5.29 -11.06 4.90
CA ARG A 64 -4.69 -12.39 5.05
C ARG A 64 -4.64 -13.16 3.72
N ALA A 65 -5.72 -13.12 2.94
CA ALA A 65 -5.76 -13.79 1.64
C ALA A 65 -4.75 -13.17 0.65
N ALA A 66 -4.67 -11.83 0.61
CA ALA A 66 -3.72 -11.13 -0.24
C ALA A 66 -2.27 -11.35 0.19
N LYS A 67 -2.00 -11.39 1.50
CA LYS A 67 -0.68 -11.74 2.05
C LYS A 67 -0.16 -13.05 1.47
N ILE A 68 -0.98 -14.12 1.48
CA ILE A 68 -0.56 -15.45 1.02
C ILE A 68 -0.04 -15.35 -0.40
N CYS A 69 -0.83 -14.77 -1.30
CA CYS A 69 -0.43 -14.62 -2.71
C CYS A 69 0.73 -13.64 -2.89
N ALA A 70 0.81 -12.57 -2.09
CA ALA A 70 1.83 -11.54 -2.28
C ALA A 70 3.22 -12.02 -1.87
N LEU A 71 3.32 -12.82 -0.80
CA LEU A 71 4.61 -13.29 -0.28
C LEU A 71 5.33 -14.28 -1.21
N ASP A 72 4.64 -14.84 -2.20
CA ASP A 72 5.25 -15.63 -3.28
C ASP A 72 6.10 -14.75 -4.23
N VAL A 73 5.81 -13.44 -4.29
CA VAL A 73 6.42 -12.49 -5.23
C VAL A 73 7.36 -11.50 -4.51
N VAL A 74 7.02 -11.12 -3.29
CA VAL A 74 7.78 -10.13 -2.51
C VAL A 74 8.18 -10.67 -1.14
N PRO A 75 9.38 -10.36 -0.63
CA PRO A 75 9.79 -10.78 0.72
C PRO A 75 8.98 -10.08 1.83
N ARG A 76 8.26 -9.00 1.48
CA ARG A 76 7.56 -8.14 2.42
C ARG A 76 6.24 -7.66 1.85
N PHE A 77 5.18 -7.72 2.65
CA PHE A 77 3.84 -7.29 2.25
C PHE A 77 3.24 -6.26 3.21
N ILE A 78 2.59 -5.23 2.65
CA ILE A 78 1.78 -4.27 3.39
C ILE A 78 0.35 -4.24 2.81
N TYR A 79 -0.63 -4.58 3.63
CA TYR A 79 -2.01 -4.21 3.35
C TYR A 79 -2.26 -2.79 3.86
N LEU A 80 -2.31 -1.82 2.94
CA LEU A 80 -2.54 -0.41 3.21
C LEU A 80 -4.04 -0.10 3.16
N HIS A 81 -4.65 0.04 4.33
CA HIS A 81 -5.94 0.67 4.48
C HIS A 81 -5.79 2.19 4.58
N VAL A 82 -6.38 2.90 3.62
CA VAL A 82 -6.43 4.37 3.59
C VAL A 82 -7.87 4.80 3.86
N GLY A 83 -8.07 5.58 4.91
CA GLY A 83 -9.38 6.12 5.26
C GLY A 83 -9.93 7.08 4.19
N VAL A 84 -11.25 7.26 4.19
CA VAL A 84 -11.94 8.18 3.28
C VAL A 84 -11.40 9.61 3.44
N GLY A 85 -11.06 10.25 2.32
CA GLY A 85 -10.57 11.63 2.26
C GLY A 85 -9.05 11.79 2.24
N PHE A 86 -8.28 10.71 2.28
CA PHE A 86 -6.83 10.74 2.03
C PHE A 86 -6.55 10.43 0.56
N PHE A 87 -5.49 11.04 0.00
CA PHE A 87 -5.08 10.86 -1.40
C PHE A 87 -6.21 11.14 -2.41
N THR A 88 -7.10 12.09 -2.10
CA THR A 88 -8.13 12.55 -3.06
C THR A 88 -7.53 13.27 -4.27
N ASP A 89 -6.30 13.77 -4.10
CA ASP A 89 -5.36 14.35 -5.06
C ASP A 89 -3.96 13.71 -4.86
N TYR A 90 -3.05 13.96 -5.81
CA TYR A 90 -1.65 13.56 -5.71
C TYR A 90 -0.76 14.77 -5.43
N LYS A 91 0.13 14.65 -4.44
CA LYS A 91 1.14 15.64 -4.08
C LYS A 91 2.46 14.98 -3.69
N LYS A 92 3.58 15.69 -3.90
CA LYS A 92 4.92 15.21 -3.54
C LYS A 92 5.03 14.92 -2.05
N GLU A 93 4.48 15.80 -1.21
CA GLU A 93 4.56 15.71 0.25
C GLU A 93 3.87 14.45 0.77
N TYR A 94 2.73 14.07 0.17
CA TYR A 94 2.03 12.84 0.53
C TYR A 94 2.84 11.59 0.19
N GLY A 95 3.56 11.60 -0.94
CA GLY A 95 4.46 10.52 -1.32
C GLY A 95 5.65 10.40 -0.36
N SER A 96 6.32 11.52 -0.07
CA SER A 96 7.42 11.57 0.89
C SER A 96 7.01 11.08 2.28
N GLU A 97 5.85 11.53 2.76
CA GLU A 97 5.34 11.15 4.08
C GLU A 97 4.94 9.66 4.12
N LEU A 98 4.28 9.16 3.07
CA LEU A 98 3.93 7.74 2.99
C LEU A 98 5.18 6.85 2.95
N TYR A 99 6.20 7.24 2.19
CA TYR A 99 7.47 6.53 2.16
C TYR A 99 8.17 6.56 3.53
N ARG A 100 8.17 7.71 4.21
CA ARG A 100 8.71 7.85 5.57
C ARG A 100 8.00 6.91 6.55
N ILE A 101 6.67 6.84 6.47
CA ILE A 101 5.85 5.92 7.27
C ILE A 101 6.21 4.47 6.96
N PHE A 102 6.25 4.06 5.69
CA PHE A 102 6.63 2.71 5.34
C PHE A 102 8.03 2.37 5.84
N ASN A 103 9.01 3.26 5.65
CA ASN A 103 10.37 3.06 6.12
C ASN A 103 10.43 2.85 7.64
N TRP A 104 9.75 3.71 8.40
CA TRP A 104 9.66 3.59 9.86
C TRP A 104 9.02 2.26 10.28
N ILE A 105 7.93 1.85 9.63
CA ILE A 105 7.22 0.60 9.96
C ILE A 105 8.06 -0.62 9.61
N ILE A 106 8.68 -0.65 8.43
CA ILE A 106 9.55 -1.76 8.01
C ILE A 106 10.75 -1.88 8.96
N GLY A 107 11.33 -0.75 9.40
CA GLY A 107 12.38 -0.76 10.42
C GLY A 107 11.88 -1.27 11.78
N LYS A 108 10.76 -0.73 12.28
CA LYS A 108 10.22 -1.05 13.61
C LYS A 108 9.74 -2.51 13.72
N TYR A 109 9.13 -3.04 12.66
CA TYR A 109 8.56 -4.39 12.64
C TYR A 109 9.39 -5.34 11.78
N SER A 110 10.71 -5.18 11.75
CA SER A 110 11.63 -5.87 10.83
C SER A 110 11.44 -7.40 10.79
N ARG A 111 11.07 -8.03 11.92
CA ARG A 111 10.84 -9.48 12.03
C ARG A 111 9.55 -10.02 11.38
N HIS A 112 8.61 -9.16 10.97
CA HIS A 112 7.27 -9.58 10.54
C HIS A 112 7.03 -9.41 9.04
N GLN A 113 7.02 -10.48 8.24
CA GLN A 113 6.92 -10.41 6.78
C GLN A 113 5.68 -9.68 6.22
N ALA A 114 4.58 -9.63 6.98
CA ALA A 114 3.34 -9.02 6.53
C ALA A 114 2.71 -8.12 7.59
N LEU A 115 2.27 -6.94 7.18
CA LEU A 115 1.69 -5.93 8.05
C LEU A 115 0.42 -5.35 7.46
N MET A 116 -0.56 -5.04 8.32
CA MET A 116 -1.70 -4.23 7.98
C MET A 116 -1.44 -2.82 8.49
N LEU A 117 -1.37 -1.87 7.58
CA LEU A 117 -1.25 -0.45 7.89
C LEU A 117 -2.59 0.22 7.71
N SER A 118 -3.08 0.92 8.73
CA SER A 118 -4.28 1.75 8.65
C SER A 118 -3.92 3.21 8.88
N ILE A 119 -4.15 4.06 7.86
CA ILE A 119 -4.00 5.51 7.94
C ILE A 119 -5.40 6.12 7.89
N CYS A 120 -5.80 6.82 8.94
CA CYS A 120 -7.11 7.48 9.00
C CYS A 120 -7.05 8.76 9.83
N ARG A 121 -8.15 9.52 9.91
CA ARG A 121 -8.22 10.76 10.72
C ARG A 121 -7.91 10.54 12.20
N ARG A 122 -8.10 9.31 12.72
CA ARG A 122 -7.76 8.93 14.09
C ARG A 122 -6.27 8.59 14.30
N GLY A 123 -5.46 8.69 13.24
CA GLY A 123 -4.03 8.44 13.26
C GLY A 123 -3.62 7.15 12.54
N LEU A 124 -2.41 6.71 12.88
CA LEU A 124 -1.72 5.55 12.30
C LEU A 124 -1.90 4.32 13.19
N ARG A 125 -2.33 3.19 12.61
CA ARG A 125 -2.36 1.89 13.30
C ARG A 125 -1.68 0.82 12.47
N VAL A 126 -0.86 0.00 13.13
CA VAL A 126 -0.17 -1.15 12.52
C VAL A 126 -0.62 -2.41 13.23
N ASP A 127 -1.09 -3.40 12.48
CA ASP A 127 -1.43 -4.74 12.99
C ASP A 127 -0.58 -5.77 12.21
N VAL A 128 -0.12 -6.84 12.87
CA VAL A 128 0.59 -7.94 12.17
C VAL A 128 -0.43 -8.89 11.53
N ILE A 129 -0.14 -9.37 10.32
CA ILE A 129 -1.01 -10.29 9.55
C ILE A 129 -0.38 -11.67 9.47
#